data_AF-A0A6C1QNG9-F1
#
_entry.id   AF-A0A6C1QNG9-F1
#
_cell.length_a   1.000
_cell.length_b   1.000
_cell.length_c   1.000
_cell.angle_alpha   90.00
_cell.angle_beta   90.00
_cell.angle_gamma   90.00
#
_symmetry.space_group_name_H-M   'P 1'
#
loop_
_entity.id
_entity.type
_entity.pdbx_description
1 polymer ?
#
loop_
_entity_poly.entity_id
_entity_poly.type
_entity_poly.pdbx_seq_one_letter_code
_entity_poly.pdbx_strand_id
1 'polypeptide(L)'
;DTAHTRPDRAQIVLYNFSGVGPLALRTADGSATVVGDVQPRSSGAVSVNAVPVELALFRNGERLETLGDLGLARGQSFSVIVSAASANGEAVRVLIEQARLSLE
;
A
#
# COMPACT_ATOMS: atom_id res chain seq x y z
N ASP A 1 9.90 6.52 -7.42
CA ASP A 1 8.56 6.90 -6.91
C ASP A 1 8.61 8.39 -6.59
N THR A 2 7.61 8.94 -5.90
CA THR A 2 7.71 10.31 -5.39
C THR A 2 8.54 10.34 -4.13
N ALA A 3 9.60 11.14 -4.11
CA ALA A 3 10.47 11.31 -2.95
C ALA A 3 9.68 11.69 -1.68
N HIS A 4 10.05 11.07 -0.56
CA HIS A 4 9.50 11.43 0.75
C HIS A 4 10.09 12.75 1.24
N THR A 5 9.25 13.78 1.35
CA THR A 5 9.68 15.14 1.76
C THR A 5 9.11 15.57 3.11
N ARG A 6 8.34 14.71 3.79
CA ARG A 6 7.59 15.03 5.02
C ARG A 6 8.11 14.25 6.22
N PRO A 7 9.17 14.72 6.91
CA PRO A 7 9.76 13.99 8.04
C PRO A 7 8.80 13.81 9.24
N ASP A 8 7.73 14.61 9.31
CA ASP A 8 6.70 14.53 10.37
C ASP A 8 5.61 13.49 10.09
N ARG A 9 5.60 12.89 8.89
CA ARG A 9 4.60 11.95 8.38
C ARG A 9 5.25 10.63 7.98
N ALA A 10 4.46 9.56 7.92
CA ALA A 10 4.86 8.37 7.19
C ALA A 10 4.40 8.52 5.73
N GLN A 11 5.11 7.93 4.77
CA GLN A 11 4.64 7.80 3.40
C GLN A 11 4.29 6.35 3.12
N ILE A 12 3.20 6.12 2.42
CA ILE A 12 2.82 4.82 1.88
C ILE A 12 2.72 4.95 0.37
N VAL A 13 3.33 4.01 -0.34
CA VAL A 13 3.22 3.88 -1.80
C VAL A 13 2.64 2.51 -2.11
N LEU A 14 1.51 2.50 -2.81
CA LEU A 14 0.87 1.29 -3.33
C LEU A 14 1.28 1.11 -4.79
N TYR A 15 2.00 0.03 -5.09
CA TYR A 15 2.36 -0.37 -6.45
C TYR A 15 1.47 -1.52 -6.90
N ASN A 16 0.76 -1.31 -8.01
CA ASN A 16 -0.03 -2.35 -8.64
C ASN A 16 0.71 -2.91 -9.85
N PHE A 17 1.51 -3.96 -9.64
CA PHE A 17 2.12 -4.74 -10.73
C PHE A 17 1.25 -5.90 -11.19
N SER A 18 0.05 -6.06 -10.61
CA SER A 18 -0.91 -7.06 -11.07
C SER A 18 -1.62 -6.62 -12.37
N GLY A 19 -2.33 -7.56 -12.99
CA GLY A 19 -3.22 -7.27 -14.11
C GLY A 19 -4.62 -6.79 -13.69
N VAL A 20 -4.91 -6.73 -12.39
CA VAL A 20 -6.23 -6.42 -11.85
C VAL A 20 -6.27 -5.04 -11.19
N GLY A 21 -7.44 -4.42 -11.21
CA GLY A 21 -7.65 -3.12 -10.58
C GLY A 21 -9.03 -2.55 -10.92
N PRO A 22 -9.32 -1.32 -10.47
CA PRO A 22 -8.46 -0.53 -9.58
C PRO A 22 -8.30 -1.16 -8.19
N LEU A 23 -7.12 -0.98 -7.61
CA LEU A 23 -6.84 -1.36 -6.23
C LEU A 23 -6.94 -0.16 -5.30
N ALA A 24 -7.33 -0.40 -4.07
CA ALA A 24 -7.35 0.60 -3.01
C ALA A 24 -6.75 0.04 -1.72
N LEU A 25 -5.92 0.85 -1.06
CA LEU A 25 -5.50 0.62 0.31
C LEU A 25 -6.48 1.36 1.22
N ARG A 26 -7.13 0.63 2.13
CA ARG A 26 -8.12 1.18 3.06
C ARG A 26 -7.77 0.72 4.48
N THR A 27 -8.41 1.33 5.47
CA THR A 27 -8.47 0.76 6.82
C THR A 27 -9.08 -0.64 6.77
N ALA A 28 -8.67 -1.54 7.67
CA ALA A 28 -9.11 -2.93 7.66
C ALA A 28 -10.64 -3.04 7.82
N ASP A 29 -11.26 -2.14 8.58
CA ASP A 29 -12.72 -2.01 8.72
C ASP A 29 -13.43 -1.49 7.45
N GLY A 30 -12.68 -1.02 6.44
CA GLY A 30 -13.19 -0.48 5.18
C GLY A 30 -13.80 0.92 5.29
N SER A 31 -13.69 1.59 6.43
CA SER A 31 -14.32 2.90 6.68
C SER A 31 -13.61 4.06 5.95
N ALA A 32 -12.28 4.01 5.84
CA ALA A 32 -11.49 5.08 5.25
C ALA A 32 -10.55 4.58 4.15
N THR A 33 -10.53 5.30 3.04
CA THR A 33 -9.57 5.05 1.95
C THR A 33 -8.28 5.82 2.21
N VAL A 34 -7.15 5.12 2.19
CA VAL A 34 -5.80 5.69 2.40
C VAL A 34 -5.14 6.00 1.07
N VAL A 35 -5.13 5.02 0.15
CA VAL A 35 -4.73 5.20 -1.25
C VAL A 35 -5.84 4.62 -2.12
N GLY A 36 -6.39 5.42 -3.02
CA GLY A 36 -7.50 5.01 -3.89
C GLY A 36 -7.09 4.84 -5.35
N ASP A 37 -7.92 4.12 -6.09
CA ASP A 37 -7.95 4.08 -7.56
C ASP A 37 -6.60 3.77 -8.25
N VAL A 38 -5.83 2.82 -7.71
CA VAL A 38 -4.54 2.42 -8.29
C VAL A 38 -4.77 1.41 -9.41
N GLN A 39 -4.76 1.92 -10.65
CA GLN A 39 -4.94 1.16 -11.88
C GLN A 39 -3.84 0.09 -12.08
N PRO A 40 -4.08 -0.96 -12.88
CA PRO A 40 -3.06 -1.93 -13.24
C PRO A 40 -1.81 -1.27 -13.82
N ARG A 41 -0.62 -1.76 -13.43
CA ARG A 41 0.69 -1.24 -13.85
C ARG A 41 0.92 0.23 -13.47
N SER A 42 0.28 0.70 -12.42
CA SER A 42 0.44 2.06 -11.89
C SER A 42 0.72 2.05 -10.39
N SER A 43 0.92 3.23 -9.81
CA SER A 43 1.16 3.39 -8.38
C SER A 43 0.49 4.64 -7.84
N GLY A 44 0.08 4.60 -6.58
CA GLY A 44 -0.42 5.76 -5.84
C GLY A 44 0.37 5.96 -4.55
N ALA A 45 0.59 7.21 -4.14
CA ALA A 45 1.34 7.55 -2.94
C ALA A 45 0.57 8.53 -2.05
N VAL A 46 0.73 8.41 -0.74
CA VAL A 46 0.13 9.31 0.24
C VAL A 46 1.06 9.52 1.44
N SER A 47 1.03 10.70 2.02
CA SER A 47 1.65 10.97 3.34
C SER A 47 0.57 10.99 4.42
N VAL A 48 0.76 10.22 5.47
CA VAL A 48 -0.23 10.01 6.56
C VAL A 48 0.38 10.29 7.92
N ASN A 49 -0.49 10.50 8.92
CA ASN A 49 -0.03 10.48 10.31
C ASN A 49 0.49 9.08 10.66
N ALA A 50 1.60 9.03 11.37
CA ALA A 50 2.16 7.80 11.93
C ALA A 50 1.41 7.42 13.21
N VAL A 51 0.22 6.84 13.04
CA VAL A 51 -0.62 6.32 14.13
C VAL A 51 -0.92 4.85 13.87
N PRO A 52 -1.15 4.04 14.92
CA PRO A 52 -1.55 2.65 14.77
C PRO A 52 -2.83 2.55 13.95
N VAL A 53 -2.81 1.76 12.89
CA VAL A 53 -3.95 1.54 12.01
C VAL A 53 -3.79 0.22 11.27
N GLU A 54 -4.81 -0.62 11.32
CA GLU A 54 -4.85 -1.81 10.49
C GLU A 54 -5.27 -1.47 9.07
N LEU A 55 -4.54 -1.98 8.08
CA LEU A 55 -4.78 -1.74 6.68
C LEU A 55 -5.19 -3.03 5.96
N ALA A 56 -5.92 -2.86 4.86
CA ALA A 56 -6.29 -3.95 3.98
C ALA A 56 -6.34 -3.48 2.52
N LEU A 57 -6.06 -4.41 1.61
CA LEU A 57 -6.15 -4.22 0.17
C LEU A 57 -7.57 -4.53 -0.30
N PHE A 58 -8.12 -3.66 -1.12
CA PHE A 58 -9.45 -3.79 -1.70
C PHE A 58 -9.42 -3.69 -3.22
N ARG A 59 -10.39 -4.34 -3.85
CA ARG A 59 -10.72 -4.20 -5.28
C ARG A 59 -12.24 -4.14 -5.41
N ASN A 60 -12.76 -3.10 -6.08
CA ASN A 60 -14.21 -2.93 -6.29
C ASN A 60 -15.07 -3.04 -5.00
N GLY A 61 -14.51 -2.64 -3.85
CA GLY A 61 -15.17 -2.73 -2.54
C GLY A 61 -15.03 -4.08 -1.83
N GLU A 62 -14.54 -5.11 -2.51
CA GLU A 62 -14.21 -6.41 -1.91
C GLU A 62 -12.81 -6.37 -1.28
N ARG A 63 -12.68 -6.94 -0.08
CA ARG A 63 -11.38 -7.07 0.60
C ARG A 63 -10.64 -8.26 0.01
N LEU A 64 -9.44 -8.01 -0.53
CA LEU A 64 -8.57 -9.05 -1.07
C LEU A 64 -7.66 -9.64 0.01
N GLU A 65 -7.04 -8.77 0.82
CA GLU A 65 -6.05 -9.19 1.82
C GLU A 65 -6.00 -8.19 2.99
N THR A 66 -5.94 -8.71 4.21
CA THR A 66 -5.68 -7.90 5.41
C THR A 66 -4.17 -7.82 5.62
N LEU A 67 -3.64 -6.59 5.70
CA LEU A 67 -2.21 -6.34 5.86
C LEU A 67 -1.82 -6.11 7.34
N GLY A 68 -2.82 -5.86 8.21
CA GLY A 68 -2.60 -5.56 9.62
C GLY A 68 -2.02 -4.16 9.83
N ASP A 69 -1.46 -3.92 11.02
CA ASP A 69 -0.72 -2.69 11.31
C ASP A 69 0.69 -2.78 10.76
N LEU A 70 1.06 -1.82 9.91
CA LEU A 70 2.38 -1.77 9.28
C LEU A 70 3.46 -1.18 10.20
N GLY A 71 3.11 -0.68 11.39
CA GLY A 71 4.03 -0.03 12.30
C GLY A 71 4.51 1.32 11.76
N LEU A 72 3.58 2.15 11.26
CA LEU A 72 3.90 3.43 10.64
C LEU A 72 4.66 4.34 11.60
N ALA A 73 5.82 4.83 11.16
CA ALA A 73 6.65 5.78 11.91
C ALA A 73 6.95 7.03 11.07
N ARG A 74 7.13 8.17 11.74
CA ARG A 74 7.42 9.45 11.07
C ARG A 74 8.74 9.38 10.33
N GLY A 75 8.79 9.98 9.14
CA GLY A 75 9.96 10.01 8.27
C GLY A 75 10.24 8.69 7.55
N GLN A 76 9.43 7.66 7.75
CA GLN A 76 9.57 6.36 7.09
C GLN A 76 8.66 6.28 5.87
N SER A 77 9.16 5.60 4.84
CA SER A 77 8.38 5.24 3.66
C SER A 77 8.14 3.74 3.62
N PHE A 78 6.91 3.36 3.26
CA PHE A 78 6.47 1.97 3.14
C PHE A 78 6.00 1.72 1.71
N SER A 79 6.45 0.61 1.14
CA SER A 79 6.03 0.12 -0.17
C SER A 79 5.09 -1.06 0.01
N VAL A 80 3.86 -0.93 -0.46
CA VAL A 80 2.90 -2.03 -0.59
C VAL A 80 2.90 -2.45 -2.04
N ILE A 81 3.47 -3.61 -2.32
CA ILE A 81 3.71 -4.11 -3.67
C ILE A 81 2.74 -5.25 -3.94
N VAL A 82 1.87 -5.06 -4.94
CA VAL A 82 0.87 -6.07 -5.33
C VAL A 82 1.27 -6.68 -6.67
N SER A 83 1.40 -8.00 -6.70
CA SER A 83 1.74 -8.77 -7.90
C SER A 83 0.73 -9.90 -8.14
N ALA A 84 0.71 -10.47 -9.34
CA ALA A 84 -0.11 -11.65 -9.62
C ALA A 84 0.45 -12.88 -8.89
N ALA A 85 -0.40 -13.60 -8.17
CA ALA A 85 -0.06 -14.86 -7.51
C ALA A 85 -0.38 -16.10 -8.36
N SER A 86 -1.14 -15.93 -9.45
CA SER A 86 -1.57 -16.99 -10.36
C SER A 86 -1.39 -16.56 -11.82
N ALA A 87 -1.24 -17.54 -12.71
CA ALA A 87 -1.12 -17.33 -14.16
C ALA A 87 -2.36 -16.64 -14.77
N ASN A 88 -3.54 -16.81 -14.16
CA ASN A 88 -4.77 -16.12 -14.57
C ASN A 88 -4.89 -14.68 -14.00
N GLY A 89 -3.96 -14.27 -13.14
CA GLY A 89 -3.89 -12.90 -12.58
C GLY A 89 -4.99 -12.54 -11.57
N GLU A 90 -5.88 -13.47 -11.23
CA GLU A 90 -7.03 -13.21 -10.35
C GLU A 90 -6.62 -13.19 -8.87
N ALA A 91 -5.77 -14.14 -8.46
CA ALA A 91 -5.13 -14.12 -7.15
C ALA A 91 -3.98 -13.11 -7.15
N VAL A 92 -3.88 -12.33 -6.08
CA VAL A 92 -2.79 -11.38 -5.85
C VAL A 92 -1.90 -11.84 -4.72
N ARG A 93 -0.64 -11.41 -4.74
CA ARG A 93 0.31 -11.53 -3.63
C ARG A 93 0.71 -10.12 -3.23
N VAL A 94 0.67 -9.85 -1.93
CA VAL A 94 1.16 -8.59 -1.36
C VAL A 94 2.52 -8.79 -0.70
N LEU A 95 3.45 -7.89 -1.01
CA LEU A 95 4.73 -7.75 -0.31
C LEU A 95 4.77 -6.35 0.29
N ILE A 96 5.23 -6.24 1.53
CA ILE A 96 5.34 -4.97 2.25
C ILE A 96 6.79 -4.77 2.63
N GLU A 97 7.37 -3.65 2.20
CA GLU A 97 8.75 -3.29 2.49
C GLU A 97 8.81 -1.90 3.12
N GLN A 98 9.62 -1.78 4.16
CA GLN A 98 9.97 -0.48 4.76
C GLN A 98 11.26 0.00 4.13
N ALA A 99 11.28 1.22 3.60
CA ALA A 99 12.49 1.84 3.11
C ALA A 99 13.50 1.99 4.27
N ARG A 100 14.62 1.28 4.18
CA ARG A 100 15.75 1.41 5.10
C ARG A 100 16.89 2.11 4.38
N LEU A 101 17.49 3.08 5.05
CA LEU A 101 18.72 3.68 4.57
C LEU A 101 19.83 2.66 4.79
N SER A 102 20.32 2.04 3.72
CA SER A 102 21.56 1.28 3.75
C SER A 102 22.71 2.28 3.69
N LEU A 103 23.37 2.51 4.82
CA LEU A 103 24.66 3.19 4.86
C LEU A 103 25.72 2.09 4.70
N GLU A 104 26.28 1.96 3.49
CA GLU A 104 27.54 1.24 3.26
C GLU A 104 28.75 2.13 3.58
#